data_AF-A0A6L7TGF3-F1
#
_entry.id   AF-A0A6L7TGF3-F1
#
_cell.length_a   1.000
_cell.length_b   1.000
_cell.length_c   1.000
_cell.angle_alpha   90.00
_cell.angle_beta   90.00
_cell.angle_gamma   90.00
#
_symmetry.space_group_name_H-M   'P 1'
#
loop_
_entity.id
_entity.type
_entity.pdbx_description
1 polymer ?
#
loop_
_entity_poly.entity_id
_entity_poly.type
_entity_poly.pdbx_seq_one_letter_code
_entity_poly.pdbx_strand_id
1 'polypeptide(L)'
;MSIYEHKQGKYTSYRVARSVNGVLRQKYFPMTRDGLADARSLDDEWAAEQADAQTRFTGARSRWRREPVQAGPHTSRYTDKRVANSSSG
;
A
#
# COMPACT_ATOMS: atom_id res chain seq x y z
N MET A 1 3.51 -12.13 8.51
CA MET A 1 4.33 -13.32 8.77
C MET A 1 3.43 -14.53 8.60
N SER A 2 3.60 -15.27 7.50
CA SER A 2 2.68 -16.36 7.08
C SER A 2 3.34 -17.74 7.19
N ILE A 3 4.17 -17.89 8.21
CA ILE A 3 4.91 -19.11 8.56
C ILE A 3 4.24 -19.70 9.79
N TYR A 4 3.89 -20.97 9.72
CA TYR A 4 3.23 -21.69 10.81
C TYR A 4 3.94 -23.00 11.09
N GLU A 5 3.94 -23.42 12.35
CA GLU A 5 4.29 -24.79 12.67
C GLU A 5 3.18 -25.73 12.16
N HIS A 6 3.58 -26.71 11.36
CA HIS A 6 2.71 -27.74 10.83
C HIS A 6 3.11 -29.09 11.42
N LYS A 7 2.15 -29.74 12.09
CA LYS A 7 2.31 -31.05 12.71
C LYS A 7 1.32 -32.03 12.10
N GLN A 8 1.83 -33.15 11.57
CA GLN A 8 1.02 -34.24 11.04
C GLN A 8 1.53 -35.55 11.60
N GLY A 9 0.88 -36.05 12.66
CA GLY A 9 1.37 -37.19 13.42
C GLY A 9 2.73 -36.89 14.06
N LYS A 10 3.74 -37.70 13.75
CA LYS A 10 5.14 -37.49 14.19
C LYS A 10 5.92 -36.48 13.36
N TYR A 11 5.38 -36.04 12.22
CA TYR A 11 6.07 -35.12 11.32
C TYR A 11 5.84 -33.68 11.76
N THR A 12 6.93 -32.92 11.92
CA THR A 12 6.90 -31.49 12.24
C THR A 12 7.68 -30.70 11.19
N SER A 13 7.11 -29.59 10.75
CA SER A 13 7.64 -28.76 9.67
C SER A 13 7.21 -27.31 9.86
N TYR A 14 7.97 -26.38 9.29
CA TYR A 14 7.46 -25.03 9.06
C TYR A 14 6.70 -25.03 7.74
N ARG A 15 5.52 -24.40 7.72
CA ARG A 15 4.70 -24.24 6.53
C ARG A 15 4.58 -22.76 6.21
N VAL A 16 4.94 -22.38 5.01
CA VAL A 16 4.69 -21.04 4.45
C VAL A 16 3.50 -21.13 3.53
N ALA A 17 2.48 -20.30 3.74
CA ALA A 17 1.29 -20.26 2.90
C ALA A 17 0.86 -18.82 2.63
N ARG A 18 0.83 -18.42 1.35
CA ARG A 18 0.35 -17.09 0.93
C ARG A 18 -0.46 -17.17 -0.36
N SER A 19 -1.40 -16.25 -0.51
CA SER A 19 -2.14 -16.06 -1.76
C SER A 19 -1.44 -15.00 -2.61
N VAL A 20 -0.96 -15.38 -3.78
CA VAL A 20 -0.27 -14.49 -4.73
C VAL A 20 -1.03 -14.54 -6.05
N ASN A 21 -1.49 -13.39 -6.55
CA ASN A 21 -2.32 -13.31 -7.78
C ASN A 21 -3.56 -14.23 -7.77
N GLY A 22 -4.17 -14.46 -6.61
CA GLY A 22 -5.34 -15.35 -6.48
C GLY A 22 -5.01 -16.84 -6.47
N VAL A 23 -3.73 -17.21 -6.53
CA VAL A 23 -3.27 -18.61 -6.40
C VAL A 23 -2.68 -18.82 -5.01
N LEU A 24 -3.17 -19.85 -4.31
CA LEU A 24 -2.64 -20.25 -3.01
C LEU A 24 -1.32 -21.00 -3.20
N ARG A 25 -0.21 -20.39 -2.82
CA ARG A 25 1.11 -21.01 -2.80
C ARG A 25 1.41 -21.55 -1.40
N GLN A 26 1.96 -22.76 -1.35
CA GLN A 26 2.31 -23.43 -0.09
C GLN A 26 3.64 -24.15 -0.24
N LYS A 27 4.49 -24.09 0.80
CA LYS A 27 5.75 -24.82 0.86
C LYS A 27 6.04 -25.26 2.29
N TYR A 28 6.67 -26.41 2.44
CA TYR A 28 7.06 -26.99 3.72
C TYR A 28 8.58 -26.99 3.85
N PHE A 29 9.05 -26.72 5.06
CA PHE A 29 10.45 -26.70 5.44
C PHE A 29 10.67 -27.56 6.68
N PRO A 30 11.83 -28.21 6.80
CA PRO A 30 12.16 -28.98 8.00
C PRO A 30 12.19 -28.07 9.23
N MET A 31 11.87 -28.61 10.40
CA MET A 31 11.85 -27.87 11.66
C MET A 31 13.27 -27.70 12.23
N THR A 32 14.16 -27.11 11.44
CA THR A 32 15.55 -26.79 11.79
C THR A 32 15.74 -25.28 11.78
N ARG A 33 16.85 -24.79 12.35
CA ARG A 33 17.21 -23.36 12.30
C ARG A 33 17.31 -22.86 10.86
N ASP A 34 17.94 -23.65 10.00
CA ASP A 34 18.14 -23.28 8.59
C ASP A 34 16.81 -23.36 7.83
N GLY A 35 15.97 -24.36 8.11
CA GLY A 35 14.62 -24.44 7.55
C GLY A 35 13.73 -23.26 7.96
N LEU A 36 13.90 -22.71 9.17
CA LEU A 36 13.23 -21.48 9.58
C LEU A 36 13.74 -20.25 8.83
N ALA A 37 15.06 -20.18 8.58
CA ALA A 37 15.65 -19.09 7.80
C ALA A 37 15.15 -19.10 6.35
N ASP A 38 15.12 -20.27 5.72
CA ASP A 38 14.59 -20.45 4.37
C ASP A 38 13.09 -20.12 4.30
N ALA A 39 12.31 -20.57 5.30
CA ALA A 39 10.89 -20.25 5.40
C ALA A 39 10.65 -18.74 5.49
N ARG A 40 11.49 -18.01 6.24
CA ARG A 40 11.42 -16.54 6.34
C ARG A 40 11.77 -15.86 5.03
N SER A 41 12.86 -16.28 4.39
CA SER A 41 13.24 -15.72 3.09
C SER A 41 12.14 -15.91 2.04
N LEU A 42 11.49 -17.07 2.01
CA LEU A 42 10.38 -17.33 1.09
C LEU A 42 9.13 -16.53 1.45
N ASP A 43 8.84 -16.36 2.75
CA ASP A 43 7.71 -15.55 3.23
C ASP A 43 7.85 -14.09 2.79
N ASP A 44 9.07 -13.54 2.84
CA ASP A 44 9.40 -12.19 2.41
C ASP A 44 9.32 -12.03 0.88
N GLU A 45 9.83 -12.99 0.12
CA GLU A 45 9.72 -13.01 -1.35
C GLU A 45 8.25 -12.99 -1.80
N TRP A 46 7.44 -13.91 -1.25
CA TRP A 46 6.02 -13.98 -1.58
C TRP A 46 5.24 -12.77 -1.03
N ALA A 47 5.70 -12.12 0.04
CA ALA A 47 5.14 -10.87 0.51
C ALA A 47 5.31 -9.75 -0.52
N ALA A 48 6.51 -9.62 -1.08
CA ALA A 48 6.81 -8.64 -2.11
C ALA A 48 5.96 -8.89 -3.37
N GLU A 49 5.90 -10.14 -3.83
CA GLU A 49 5.03 -10.51 -4.97
C GLU A 49 3.55 -10.20 -4.71
N GLN A 50 3.06 -10.45 -3.50
CA GLN A 50 1.68 -10.15 -3.13
C GLN A 50 1.41 -8.64 -3.11
N ALA A 51 2.36 -7.84 -2.63
CA ALA A 51 2.25 -6.37 -2.64
C ALA A 51 2.26 -5.82 -4.09
N ASP A 52 3.12 -6.36 -4.95
CA ASP A 52 3.16 -6.01 -6.37
C ASP A 52 1.86 -6.40 -7.08
N ALA A 53 1.37 -7.62 -6.83
CA ALA A 53 0.09 -8.10 -7.32
C ALA A 53 -1.06 -7.19 -6.89
N GLN A 54 -1.11 -6.80 -5.62
CA GLN A 54 -2.11 -5.91 -5.08
C GLN A 54 -2.02 -4.52 -5.72
N THR A 55 -0.81 -4.00 -5.94
CA THR A 55 -0.59 -2.71 -6.60
C THR A 55 -1.06 -2.73 -8.05
N ARG A 56 -0.76 -3.80 -8.79
CA ARG A 56 -1.24 -4.00 -10.17
C ARG A 56 -2.77 -4.15 -10.22
N PHE A 57 -3.35 -4.95 -9.32
CA PHE A 57 -4.79 -5.22 -9.28
C PHE A 57 -5.59 -3.98 -8.90
N THR A 58 -5.17 -3.26 -7.86
CA THR A 58 -5.85 -2.02 -7.44
C THR A 58 -5.65 -0.88 -8.43
N GLY A 59 -4.73 -1.04 -9.40
CA GLY A 59 -4.32 -0.01 -10.33
C GLY A 59 -3.71 1.18 -9.58
N ALA A 60 -3.01 2.04 -10.30
CA ALA A 60 -2.62 3.33 -9.75
C ALA A 60 -3.81 3.97 -9.01
N ARG A 61 -3.67 4.23 -7.70
CA ARG A 61 -4.62 5.01 -6.87
C ARG A 61 -4.94 6.40 -7.44
N SER A 62 -4.47 6.73 -8.64
CA SER A 62 -4.53 8.03 -9.31
C SER A 62 -5.86 8.37 -9.98
N ARG A 63 -6.81 7.44 -10.18
CA ARG A 63 -8.11 7.82 -10.79
C ARG A 63 -9.14 8.38 -9.80
N TRP A 64 -8.93 8.19 -8.49
CA TRP A 64 -9.83 8.73 -7.45
C TRP A 64 -9.17 9.81 -6.57
N ARG A 65 -7.85 10.02 -6.67
CA ARG A 65 -7.27 11.27 -6.19
C ARG A 65 -7.72 12.36 -7.15
N ARG A 66 -8.77 13.10 -6.77
CA ARG A 66 -8.91 14.49 -7.23
C ARG A 66 -7.56 15.15 -6.97
N GLU A 67 -6.88 15.60 -8.01
CA GLU A 67 -5.82 16.58 -7.81
C GLU A 67 -6.41 17.69 -6.92
N PRO A 68 -5.71 18.15 -5.87
CA PRO A 68 -6.09 19.43 -5.29
C PRO A 68 -6.02 20.41 -6.44
N VAL A 69 -7.19 20.87 -6.90
CA VAL A 69 -7.30 21.99 -7.83
C VAL A 69 -6.40 23.04 -7.22
N GLN A 70 -5.28 23.34 -7.86
CA GLN A 70 -4.44 24.46 -7.46
C GLN A 70 -5.42 25.62 -7.36
N ALA A 71 -5.63 26.11 -6.13
CA ALA A 71 -6.41 27.30 -5.92
C ALA A 71 -5.69 28.39 -6.69
N GLY A 72 -6.13 28.62 -7.93
CA GLY A 72 -5.67 29.71 -8.75
C GLY A 72 -5.79 30.99 -7.93
N PRO A 73 -4.87 31.95 -8.14
CA PRO A 73 -4.70 33.08 -7.23
C PRO A 73 -6.06 33.73 -7.01
N HIS A 74 -6.51 33.74 -5.76
CA HIS A 74 -7.67 34.52 -5.36
C HIS A 74 -7.25 35.98 -5.53
N THR A 75 -7.42 36.51 -6.75
CA THR A 75 -7.23 37.92 -7.02
C THR A 75 -8.34 38.64 -6.28
N SER A 76 -8.04 38.97 -5.03
CA SER A 76 -8.81 39.91 -4.24
C SER A 76 -8.70 41.27 -4.91
N ARG A 77 -9.48 41.49 -5.97
CA ARG A 77 -9.84 42.84 -6.40
C ARG A 77 -10.96 43.33 -5.49
N TYR A 78 -10.60 43.65 -4.24
CA TYR A 78 -11.38 44.65 -3.52
C TYR A 78 -11.15 45.97 -4.25
N THR A 79 -12.08 46.29 -5.15
CA THR A 79 -12.28 47.64 -5.64
C THR A 79 -12.76 48.48 -4.47
N ASP A 80 -11.86 49.25 -3.87
CA ASP A 80 -12.23 50.34 -2.97
C ASP A 80 -12.92 51.41 -3.81
N LYS A 81 -14.26 51.36 -3.85
CA LYS A 81 -15.08 52.45 -4.37
C LYS A 81 -15.39 53.42 -3.24
N ARG A 82 -14.39 54.19 -2.78
CA ARG A 82 -14.67 55.48 -2.17
C ARG A 82 -14.70 56.54 -3.26
N VAL A 83 -15.95 56.85 -3.61
CA VAL A 83 -16.40 58.01 -4.36
C VAL A 83 -15.71 59.26 -3.80
N ALA A 84 -14.92 59.90 -4.64
CA ALA A 84 -14.60 61.31 -4.49
C ALA A 84 -15.90 62.11 -4.68
N ASN A 85 -16.32 62.83 -3.66
CA ASN A 85 -17.19 63.99 -3.83
C ASN A 85 -16.45 65.21 -3.30
N SER A 86 -15.91 65.98 -4.24
CA SER A 86 -15.64 67.41 -4.13
C SER A 86 -16.85 68.10 -3.47
N SER A 87 -16.73 69.15 -2.65
CA SER A 87 -16.45 70.52 -3.10
C SER A 87 -16.48 71.47 -1.87
N SER A 88 -15.55 72.42 -1.87
CA SER A 88 -15.66 73.83 -1.39
C SER A 88 -16.87 74.28 -0.56
N GLY A 89 -16.55 74.89 0.59
CA GLY A 89 -17.40 75.81 1.36
C GLY A 89 -16.57 76.45 2.47
#